data_AF-A0A2V9Z9L1-F1
#
_entry.id   AF-A0A2V9Z9L1-F1
#
_cell.length_a   1.000
_cell.length_b   1.000
_cell.length_c   1.000
_cell.angle_alpha   90.00
_cell.angle_beta   90.00
_cell.angle_gamma   90.00
#
_symmetry.space_group_name_H-M   'P 1'
#
loop_
_entity.id
_entity.type
_entity.pdbx_description
1 polymer ?
#
loop_
_entity_poly.entity_id
_entity_poly.type
_entity_poly.pdbx_seq_one_letter_code
_entity_poly.pdbx_strand_id
1 'polypeptide(L)'
;MKRGQQGPPYTPCKLFYDGLECLTSGDYLKTPAGSAYLIERVRINRNRPYRQHLECVRWPAAEIPEGARVFPLHWYPRNRRRARTLASIRGP
;
A
#
# COMPACT_ATOMS: atom_id res chain seq x y z
N MET A 1 0.44 14.74 19.31
CA MET A 1 0.36 14.03 18.01
C MET A 1 -0.24 12.65 18.23
N LYS A 2 -1.51 12.42 17.89
CA LYS A 2 -2.15 11.11 18.10
C LYS A 2 -1.55 10.10 17.10
N ARG A 3 -0.66 9.24 17.59
CA ARG A 3 -0.15 8.06 16.87
C ARG A 3 -1.39 7.22 16.51
N GLY A 4 -1.78 7.21 15.24
CA GLY A 4 -2.82 6.32 14.75
C GLY A 4 -2.42 4.91 15.18
N GLN A 5 -3.21 4.31 16.06
CA GLN A 5 -2.88 3.05 16.71
C GLN A 5 -2.62 2.01 15.62
N GLN A 6 -1.35 1.69 15.46
CA GLN A 6 -0.87 0.72 14.50
C GLN A 6 -1.30 -0.64 15.06
N GLY A 7 -2.34 -1.26 14.49
CA GLY A 7 -2.80 -2.60 14.89
C GLY A 7 -1.64 -3.60 14.98
N PRO A 8 -1.78 -4.67 15.76
CA PRO A 8 -0.65 -5.54 16.09
C PRO A 8 0.00 -6.14 14.84
N PRO A 9 1.30 -6.49 14.90
CA PRO A 9 1.93 -7.28 13.85
C PRO A 9 1.13 -8.55 13.54
N TYR A 10 1.31 -9.09 12.34
CA TYR A 10 0.63 -10.28 11.84
C TYR A 10 -0.88 -10.14 11.68
N THR A 11 -1.40 -8.92 11.66
CA THR A 11 -2.82 -8.65 11.43
C THR A 11 -3.11 -8.53 9.93
N PRO A 12 -4.08 -9.29 9.38
CA PRO A 12 -4.55 -9.10 8.01
C PRO A 12 -5.13 -7.70 7.79
N CYS A 13 -4.85 -7.10 6.64
CA CYS A 13 -5.31 -5.79 6.27
C CYS A 13 -5.45 -5.64 4.75
N LYS A 14 -6.21 -4.64 4.32
CA LYS A 14 -6.41 -4.33 2.90
C LYS A 14 -5.84 -2.96 2.58
N LEU A 15 -5.01 -2.89 1.56
CA LEU A 15 -4.36 -1.66 1.10
C LEU A 15 -4.75 -1.36 -0.34
N PHE A 16 -4.76 -0.07 -0.67
CA PHE A 16 -4.82 0.41 -2.05
C PHE A 16 -3.48 1.00 -2.38
N TYR A 17 -2.86 0.49 -3.45
CA TYR A 17 -1.60 0.98 -3.96
C TYR A 17 -1.85 1.64 -5.31
N ASP A 18 -1.55 2.94 -5.38
CA ASP A 18 -1.61 3.70 -6.62
C ASP A 18 -0.16 3.78 -7.15
N GLY A 19 0.12 3.06 -8.22
CA GLY A 19 1.47 2.90 -8.78
C GLY A 19 1.49 2.00 -10.02
N LEU A 20 2.57 2.08 -10.78
CA LEU A 20 2.79 1.31 -12.01
C LEU A 20 3.66 0.06 -11.78
N GLU A 21 4.17 -0.10 -10.57
CA GLU A 21 4.98 -1.20 -10.12
C GLU A 21 4.20 -2.51 -10.20
N CYS A 22 4.78 -3.55 -10.78
CA CYS A 22 4.16 -4.87 -10.82
C CYS A 22 4.34 -5.58 -9.47
N LEU A 23 3.48 -5.24 -8.50
CA LEU A 23 3.46 -5.91 -7.21
C LEU A 23 2.93 -7.34 -7.35
N THR A 24 3.50 -8.24 -6.57
CA THR A 24 3.15 -9.67 -6.54
C THR A 24 3.06 -10.17 -5.10
N SER A 25 2.41 -11.32 -4.91
CA SER A 25 2.39 -12.00 -3.60
C SER A 25 3.82 -12.35 -3.17
N GLY A 26 4.15 -12.11 -1.91
CA GLY A 26 5.50 -12.29 -1.37
C GLY A 26 6.35 -11.01 -1.35
N ASP A 27 5.95 -9.98 -2.10
CA ASP A 27 6.60 -8.66 -2.02
C ASP A 27 6.21 -7.94 -0.71
N TYR A 28 7.09 -7.06 -0.26
CA TYR A 28 6.87 -6.26 0.95
C TYR A 28 6.65 -4.79 0.61
N LEU A 29 5.80 -4.13 1.39
CA LEU A 29 5.65 -2.68 1.39
C LEU A 29 6.24 -2.12 2.68
N LYS A 30 7.00 -1.03 2.59
CA LYS A 30 7.57 -0.33 3.76
C LYS A 30 7.28 1.15 3.70
N THR A 31 6.78 1.70 4.80
CA THR A 31 6.51 3.13 4.94
C THR A 31 7.72 3.83 5.55
N PRO A 32 7.96 5.12 5.24
CA PRO A 32 9.01 5.91 5.90
C PRO A 32 8.87 5.97 7.42
N ALA A 33 7.64 5.86 7.93
CA ALA A 33 7.34 5.84 9.36
C ALA A 33 7.60 4.48 10.04
N GLY A 34 8.15 3.50 9.31
CA GLY A 34 8.58 2.21 9.85
C GLY A 34 7.51 1.11 9.89
N SER A 35 6.28 1.35 9.42
CA SER A 35 5.32 0.26 9.22
C SER A 35 5.66 -0.55 7.97
N ALA A 36 5.48 -1.87 8.04
CA ALA A 36 5.67 -2.78 6.92
C ALA A 36 4.49 -3.74 6.74
N TYR A 37 4.36 -4.28 5.53
CA TYR A 37 3.27 -5.14 5.10
C TYR A 37 3.80 -6.20 4.13
N LEU A 38 3.41 -7.44 4.32
CA LEU A 38 3.61 -8.53 3.36
C LEU A 38 2.39 -8.59 2.44
N ILE A 39 2.60 -8.61 1.13
CA ILE A 39 1.51 -8.78 0.14
C ILE A 39 1.18 -10.27 0.03
N GLU A 40 -0.06 -10.63 0.33
CA GLU A 40 -0.56 -12.00 0.14
C GLU A 40 -1.26 -12.15 -1.21
N ARG A 41 -1.97 -11.10 -1.65
CA ARG A 41 -2.68 -11.14 -2.93
C ARG A 41 -2.76 -9.76 -3.57
N VAL A 42 -2.63 -9.74 -4.90
CA VAL A 42 -2.80 -8.55 -5.72
C VAL A 42 -4.01 -8.71 -6.63
N ARG A 43 -4.91 -7.74 -6.58
CA ARG A 43 -6.03 -7.62 -7.51
C ARG A 43 -5.97 -6.28 -8.23
N ILE A 44 -5.68 -6.33 -9.52
CA ILE A 44 -5.67 -5.15 -10.38
C ILE A 44 -7.10 -4.83 -10.81
N ASN A 45 -7.50 -3.57 -10.65
CA ASN A 45 -8.79 -3.11 -11.17
C ASN A 45 -8.67 -2.86 -12.67
N ARG A 46 -9.44 -3.59 -13.49
CA ARG A 46 -9.44 -3.45 -14.97
C ARG A 46 -9.79 -2.03 -15.43
N ASN A 47 -10.65 -1.32 -14.70
CA ASN A 47 -11.06 0.04 -15.06
C ASN A 47 -10.07 1.12 -14.60
N ARG A 48 -9.13 0.76 -13.72
CA ARG A 48 -8.13 1.65 -13.10
C ARG A 48 -6.82 0.87 -12.96
N PRO A 49 -6.10 0.58 -14.06
CA PRO A 49 -4.95 -0.34 -14.03
C PRO A 49 -3.79 0.14 -13.15
N TYR A 50 -3.72 1.45 -12.87
CA TYR A 50 -2.76 2.07 -11.95
C TYR A 50 -3.11 1.91 -10.46
N ARG A 51 -4.30 1.38 -10.14
CA ARG A 51 -4.75 1.14 -8.78
C ARG A 51 -4.84 -0.36 -8.52
N GLN A 52 -4.02 -0.81 -7.59
CA GLN A 52 -3.92 -2.20 -7.17
C GLN A 52 -4.57 -2.35 -5.79
N HIS A 53 -5.45 -3.34 -5.67
CA HIS A 53 -6.08 -3.70 -4.41
C HIS A 53 -5.29 -4.85 -3.82
N LEU A 54 -4.71 -4.63 -2.64
CA LEU A 54 -3.80 -5.56 -2.00
C LEU A 54 -4.47 -6.16 -0.77
N GLU A 55 -4.38 -7.48 -0.66
CA GLU A 55 -4.57 -8.19 0.59
C GLU A 55 -3.18 -8.38 1.19
N CYS A 56 -3.00 -7.89 2.40
CA CYS A 56 -1.71 -7.84 3.07
C CYS A 56 -1.81 -8.35 4.50
N VAL A 57 -0.69 -8.77 5.05
CA VAL A 57 -0.52 -8.95 6.50
C VAL A 57 0.43 -7.88 7.00
N ARG A 58 0.10 -7.24 8.12
CA ARG A 58 1.03 -6.31 8.76
C ARG A 58 2.27 -7.06 9.21
N TRP A 59 3.45 -6.58 8.85
CA TRP A 59 4.71 -7.26 9.11
C TRP A 59 5.62 -6.42 10.03
N PRO A 60 6.34 -7.03 10.99
CA PRO A 60 7.41 -6.35 11.70
C PRO A 60 8.52 -5.93 10.71
N ALA A 61 8.83 -4.64 10.64
CA ALA A 61 9.81 -4.15 9.67
C ALA A 61 11.24 -4.68 9.90
N ALA A 62 11.56 -5.12 11.12
CA ALA A 62 12.83 -5.75 11.46
C ALA A 62 12.92 -7.22 11.02
N GLU A 63 11.79 -7.85 10.69
CA GLU A 63 11.69 -9.26 10.29
C GLU A 63 11.51 -9.42 8.78
N ILE A 64 11.76 -8.36 8.00
CA ILE A 64 11.79 -8.46 6.54
C ILE A 64 13.10 -9.16 6.14
N PRO A 65 13.07 -10.23 5.34
CA PRO A 65 14.29 -10.88 4.87
C PRO A 65 15.18 -9.94 4.06
N GLU A 66 16.51 -10.07 4.20
CA GLU A 66 17.49 -9.18 3.56
C GLU A 66 17.46 -9.23 2.01
N GLY A 67 17.03 -10.36 1.43
CA GLY A 67 16.84 -10.53 -0.02
C GLY A 67 15.43 -10.27 -0.52
N ALA A 68 14.50 -9.83 0.34
CA ALA A 68 13.13 -9.61 -0.05
C ALA A 68 12.98 -8.39 -0.96
N ARG A 69 12.04 -8.45 -1.91
CA ARG A 69 11.66 -7.28 -2.72
C ARG A 69 10.80 -6.36 -1.87
N VAL A 70 11.32 -5.17 -1.59
CA VAL A 70 10.64 -4.17 -0.76
C VAL A 70 10.34 -2.92 -1.58
N PHE A 71 9.08 -2.53 -1.60
CA PHE A 71 8.61 -1.33 -2.28
C PHE A 71 8.25 -0.23 -1.26
N PRO A 72 8.53 1.04 -1.58
CA PRO A 72 8.14 2.15 -0.72
C PRO A 72 6.62 2.35 -0.75
N LEU A 73 6.02 2.58 0.42
CA LEU A 73 4.62 2.94 0.59
C LEU A 73 4.50 4.32 1.24
N HIS A 74 3.94 5.27 0.51
CA HIS A 74 3.68 6.62 1.00
C HIS A 74 2.19 6.82 1.29
N TRP A 75 1.86 7.18 2.53
CA TRP A 75 0.52 7.62 2.88
C TRP A 75 0.32 9.06 2.39
N TYR A 76 -0.57 9.25 1.43
CA TYR A 76 -1.03 10.60 1.12
C TYR A 76 -2.19 10.96 2.06
N PRO A 77 -2.24 12.20 2.57
CA PRO A 77 -3.37 12.65 3.35
C PRO A 77 -4.63 12.49 2.51
N ARG A 78 -5.67 11.91 3.13
CA ARG A 78 -6.99 11.75 2.50
C ARG A 78 -7.66 13.12 2.38
N ASN A 79 -7.16 13.95 1.48
CA ASN A 79 -7.74 15.24 1.21
C ASN A 79 -9.03 15.00 0.40
N ARG A 80 -10.19 15.18 1.05
CA ARG A 80 -11.51 14.93 0.43
C ARG A 80 -11.72 15.74 -0.86
N ARG A 81 -11.00 16.85 -1.06
CA ARG A 81 -11.03 17.63 -2.32
C ARG A 81 -10.21 17.00 -3.46
N ARG A 82 -9.13 16.26 -3.15
CA ARG A 82 -8.19 15.67 -4.13
C ARG A 82 -8.69 14.36 -4.77
N ALA A 83 -9.71 13.74 -4.17
CA ALA A 83 -10.40 12.58 -4.74
C ALA A 83 -11.07 12.91 -6.09
N ARG A 84 -11.48 14.18 -6.29
CA ARG A 84 -11.89 14.67 -7.62
C ARG A 84 -10.70 14.88 -8.55
N THR A 85 -9.57 15.38 -8.05
CA THR A 85 -8.45 15.89 -8.87
C THR A 85 -7.67 14.80 -9.62
N LEU A 86 -7.36 13.64 -9.02
CA LEU A 86 -6.73 12.53 -9.76
C LEU A 86 -7.71 11.83 -10.73
N ALA A 87 -9.02 11.92 -10.48
CA ALA A 87 -10.04 11.50 -11.44
C ALA A 87 -10.24 12.52 -12.57
N SER A 88 -9.80 13.78 -12.41
CA SER A 88 -9.96 14.88 -13.38
C SER A 88 -8.66 15.35 -14.04
N ILE A 89 -7.51 14.76 -13.71
CA ILE A 89 -6.32 14.76 -14.60
C ILE A 89 -6.61 14.01 -15.91
N ARG A 90 -7.75 13.31 -15.99
CA ARG A 90 -8.42 13.01 -17.26
C ARG A 90 -9.68 13.85 -17.35
N GLY A 91 -9.63 14.87 -18.19
CA GLY A 91 -10.78 15.28 -18.98
C GLY A 91 -10.29 15.62 -20.38
N PRO A 92 -11.20 15.77 -21.35
CA PRO A 92 -12.32 14.89 -21.68
C PRO A 92 -11.87 13.53 -22.26
#